data_AF-A0A497Y532-F1
#
_entry.id   AF-A0A497Y532-F1
#
_cell.length_a   1.000
_cell.length_b   1.000
_cell.length_c   1.000
_cell.angle_alpha   90.00
_cell.angle_beta   90.00
_cell.angle_gamma   90.00
#
_symmetry.space_group_name_H-M   'P 1'
#
loop_
_entity.id
_entity.type
_entity.pdbx_description
1 polymer ?
#
loop_
_entity_poly.entity_id
_entity_poly.type
_entity_poly.pdbx_seq_one_letter_code
_entity_poly.pdbx_strand_id
1 'polypeptide(L)'
;MQRAVISKRDSIFQVYSNIRADYRIIGYESPDTNARKMVLFSVFTSDVEDNPFKCPYGSYYDSAQRDGLVIKYKEEHGSFIQADISGNGKKPATVYFEKKWVEFDK
;
A
#
# COMPACT_ATOMS: atom_id res chain seq x y z
N MET A 1 5.76 -1.44 15.55
CA MET A 1 5.07 -1.99 14.38
C MET A 1 5.04 -0.91 13.32
N GLN A 2 5.54 -1.17 12.11
CA GLN A 2 5.50 -0.18 11.02
C GLN A 2 4.07 -0.09 10.47
N ARG A 3 3.63 1.13 10.17
CA ARG A 3 2.36 1.44 9.51
C ARG A 3 2.58 2.41 8.36
N ALA A 4 1.65 2.43 7.42
CA ALA A 4 1.54 3.49 6.45
C ALA A 4 0.91 4.73 7.11
N VAL A 5 1.46 5.90 6.83
CA VAL A 5 0.94 7.18 7.30
C VAL A 5 0.07 7.78 6.20
N ILE A 6 -1.19 8.07 6.51
CA ILE A 6 -2.12 8.78 5.64
C ILE A 6 -2.13 10.24 6.07
N SER A 7 -1.79 11.15 5.16
CA SER A 7 -1.89 12.57 5.49
C SER A 7 -3.33 13.06 5.50
N LYS A 8 -3.76 13.72 6.58
CA LYS A 8 -5.07 14.38 6.67
C LYS A 8 -5.20 15.57 5.73
N ARG A 9 -4.09 16.13 5.25
CA ARG A 9 -4.09 17.31 4.38
C ARG A 9 -4.44 16.97 2.94
N ASP A 10 -3.83 15.92 2.39
CA ASP A 10 -3.94 15.57 0.97
C ASP A 10 -4.36 14.11 0.72
N SER A 11 -4.63 13.36 1.79
CA SER A 11 -5.02 11.94 1.76
C SER A 11 -3.99 11.02 1.14
N ILE A 12 -2.72 11.46 1.00
CA ILE A 12 -1.67 10.62 0.44
C ILE A 12 -1.28 9.55 1.45
N PHE A 13 -1.29 8.30 0.99
CA PHE A 13 -0.82 7.14 1.74
C PHE A 13 0.69 6.98 1.52
N GLN A 14 1.45 7.02 2.61
CA GLN A 14 2.90 6.92 2.57
C GLN A 14 3.42 5.78 3.43
N VAL A 15 4.27 4.93 2.85
CA VAL A 15 5.04 3.93 3.58
C VAL A 15 6.48 4.41 3.61
N TYR A 16 7.03 4.56 4.80
CA TYR A 16 8.44 4.85 5.00
C TYR A 16 9.18 3.54 5.24
N SER A 17 10.29 3.32 4.52
CA SER A 17 11.12 2.14 4.74
C SER A 17 11.70 2.16 6.14
N ASN A 18 11.49 1.07 6.88
CA ASN A 18 12.06 0.90 8.21
C ASN A 18 12.68 -0.49 8.32
N ILE A 19 13.99 -0.56 8.07
CA ILE A 19 14.77 -1.81 8.04
C ILE A 19 14.76 -2.54 9.39
N ARG A 20 14.41 -1.86 10.49
CA ARG A 20 14.34 -2.45 11.83
C ARG A 20 12.96 -3.03 12.17
N ALA A 21 11.98 -2.92 11.27
CA ALA A 21 10.62 -3.37 11.50
C ALA A 21 10.24 -4.46 10.50
N ASP A 22 9.72 -5.57 11.01
CA ASP A 22 9.13 -6.61 10.17
C ASP A 22 7.71 -6.18 9.78
N TYR A 23 7.50 -5.82 8.51
CA TYR A 23 6.19 -5.48 7.99
C TYR A 23 5.98 -5.94 6.55
N ARG A 24 4.71 -6.25 6.26
CA ARG A 24 4.17 -6.51 4.93
C ARG A 24 2.82 -5.83 4.86
N ILE A 25 2.75 -4.70 4.16
CA ILE A 25 1.51 -3.95 3.95
C ILE A 25 1.02 -4.30 2.55
N ILE A 26 -0.10 -5.02 2.48
CA ILE A 26 -0.69 -5.50 1.23
C ILE A 26 -1.94 -4.69 0.92
N GLY A 27 -2.03 -4.23 -0.33
CA GLY A 27 -3.26 -3.70 -0.90
C GLY A 27 -3.99 -4.77 -1.69
N TYR A 28 -5.29 -4.93 -1.47
CA TYR A 28 -6.14 -5.96 -2.06
C TYR A 28 -7.16 -5.36 -3.04
N GLU A 29 -7.65 -6.16 -4.00
CA GLU A 29 -8.67 -5.71 -4.99
C GLU A 29 -10.07 -5.54 -4.38
N SER A 30 -10.34 -6.21 -3.27
CA SER A 30 -11.58 -6.14 -2.48
C SER A 30 -11.22 -6.16 -0.98
N PRO A 31 -12.14 -5.80 -0.06
CA PRO A 31 -11.87 -5.80 1.38
C PRO A 31 -11.84 -7.23 1.96
N ASP A 32 -10.97 -8.08 1.42
CA ASP A 32 -10.74 -9.48 1.78
C ASP A 32 -9.25 -9.80 1.61
N THR A 33 -8.63 -10.40 2.64
CA THR A 33 -7.21 -10.77 2.62
C THR A 33 -6.89 -11.96 1.70
N ASN A 34 -7.92 -12.69 1.25
CA ASN A 34 -7.79 -13.76 0.25
C ASN A 34 -7.90 -13.24 -1.20
N ALA A 35 -8.29 -11.99 -1.38
CA ALA A 35 -8.43 -11.38 -2.70
C ALA A 35 -7.08 -11.17 -3.39
N ARG A 36 -7.12 -10.84 -4.68
CA ARG A 36 -5.89 -10.55 -5.42
C ARG A 36 -5.11 -9.40 -4.77
N LYS A 37 -3.80 -9.62 -4.64
CA LYS A 37 -2.84 -8.61 -4.17
C LYS A 37 -2.58 -7.62 -5.30
N MET A 38 -2.93 -6.36 -5.06
CA MET A 38 -2.81 -5.25 -6.01
C MET A 38 -1.44 -4.61 -5.93
N VAL A 39 -0.94 -4.40 -4.71
CA VAL A 39 0.36 -3.79 -4.40
C VAL A 39 0.90 -4.36 -3.08
N LEU A 40 2.21 -4.41 -2.93
CA LEU A 40 2.86 -4.83 -1.69
C LEU A 40 3.95 -3.85 -1.28
N PHE A 41 3.97 -3.49 0.00
CA PHE A 41 5.09 -2.81 0.64
C PHE A 41 5.72 -3.72 1.70
N SER A 42 7.00 -4.07 1.54
CA SER A 42 7.69 -5.00 2.43
C SER A 42 9.14 -4.60 2.63
N VAL A 43 9.67 -4.85 3.83
CA VAL A 43 11.10 -4.70 4.13
C VAL A 43 11.94 -5.84 3.54
N PHE A 44 11.32 -6.98 3.24
CA PHE A 44 12.02 -8.17 2.78
C PHE A 44 12.26 -8.12 1.26
N THR A 45 13.52 -8.19 0.85
CA THR A 45 13.89 -8.26 -0.58
C THR A 45 13.19 -9.40 -1.30
N SER A 46 13.03 -10.55 -0.65
CA SER A 46 12.31 -11.71 -1.20
C SER A 46 10.83 -11.47 -1.51
N ASP A 47 10.25 -10.37 -1.00
CA ASP A 47 8.86 -9.98 -1.26
C ASP A 47 8.77 -8.88 -2.34
N VAL A 48 9.88 -8.21 -2.65
CA VAL A 48 9.93 -7.01 -3.48
C VAL A 48 10.60 -7.28 -4.82
N GLU A 49 11.78 -7.90 -4.80
CA GLU A 49 12.58 -8.20 -5.98
C GLU A 49 11.82 -9.09 -6.95
N ASP A 50 11.79 -8.69 -8.23
CA ASP A 50 11.03 -9.34 -9.30
C ASP A 50 9.51 -9.47 -9.10
N ASN A 51 8.93 -8.77 -8.11
CA ASN A 51 7.50 -8.77 -7.83
C ASN A 51 6.92 -10.21 -7.74
N PRO A 52 7.33 -11.01 -6.76
CA PRO A 52 7.09 -12.45 -6.72
C PRO A 52 5.60 -12.78 -6.55
N PHE A 53 4.86 -11.89 -5.92
CA PHE A 53 3.40 -11.98 -5.75
C PHE A 53 2.61 -11.52 -6.99
N LYS A 54 3.30 -11.11 -8.06
CA LYS A 54 2.72 -10.65 -9.33
C LYS A 54 1.67 -9.55 -9.13
N CYS A 55 1.93 -8.64 -8.18
CA CYS A 55 1.08 -7.52 -7.88
C CYS A 55 0.94 -6.62 -9.13
N PRO A 56 -0.29 -6.34 -9.62
CA PRO A 56 -0.53 -5.46 -10.75
C PRO A 56 0.16 -4.12 -10.64
N TYR A 57 0.20 -3.50 -9.46
CA TYR A 57 0.85 -2.21 -9.26
C TYR A 57 2.32 -2.32 -8.85
N GLY A 58 2.82 -3.53 -8.55
CA GLY A 58 4.20 -3.78 -8.17
C GLY A 58 4.37 -4.11 -6.68
N SER A 59 5.61 -4.41 -6.32
CA SER A 59 6.05 -4.65 -4.94
C SER A 59 7.21 -3.70 -4.64
N TYR A 60 7.24 -3.10 -3.44
CA TYR A 60 8.12 -1.96 -3.12
C TYR A 60 8.61 -2.02 -1.67
N TYR A 61 9.76 -1.39 -1.39
CA TYR A 61 10.25 -1.22 -0.02
C TYR A 61 9.53 -0.10 0.74
N ASP A 62 9.19 0.97 0.02
CA ASP A 62 8.51 2.16 0.50
C ASP A 62 7.61 2.74 -0.59
N SER A 63 6.84 3.77 -0.26
CA SER A 63 6.07 4.53 -1.24
C SER A 63 6.80 5.79 -1.73
N ALA A 64 8.06 5.98 -1.33
CA ALA A 64 8.86 7.15 -1.69
C ALA A 64 9.53 6.98 -3.06
N GLN A 65 9.45 5.78 -3.66
CA GLN A 65 9.91 5.55 -5.03
C GLN A 65 9.16 6.46 -6.00
N ARG A 66 9.94 7.33 -6.66
CA ARG A 66 9.52 8.42 -7.55
C ARG A 66 8.81 7.96 -8.84
N ASP A 67 8.51 6.67 -9.00
CA ASP A 67 7.98 6.04 -10.22
C ASP A 67 6.47 6.25 -10.46
N GLY A 68 5.95 7.37 -9.95
CA GLY A 68 4.59 7.82 -10.20
C GLY A 68 3.49 7.01 -9.53
N LEU A 69 3.81 6.04 -8.65
CA LEU A 69 2.80 5.34 -7.86
C LEU A 69 2.23 6.30 -6.80
N VAL A 70 0.93 6.58 -6.90
CA VAL A 70 0.21 7.44 -5.97
C VAL A 70 -0.97 6.66 -5.42
N ILE A 71 -1.04 6.59 -4.09
CA ILE A 71 -2.16 5.99 -3.36
C ILE A 71 -2.85 7.10 -2.56
N LYS A 72 -4.15 7.27 -2.78
CA LYS A 72 -4.98 8.27 -2.10
C LYS A 72 -6.08 7.60 -1.31
N TYR A 73 -6.09 7.82 0.00
CA TYR A 73 -7.17 7.42 0.88
C TYR A 73 -8.50 8.05 0.44
N LYS A 74 -9.59 7.27 0.55
CA LYS A 74 -10.96 7.72 0.31
C LYS A 74 -11.81 7.66 1.57
N GLU A 75 -11.96 6.47 2.13
CA GLU A 75 -12.89 6.23 3.22
C GLU A 75 -12.53 4.96 4.00
N GLU A 76 -13.17 4.79 5.14
CA GLU A 76 -13.12 3.55 5.90
C GLU A 76 -14.16 2.55 5.40
N HIS A 77 -13.80 1.27 5.32
CA HIS A 77 -14.70 0.19 4.92
C HIS A 77 -14.52 -1.02 5.85
N GLY A 78 -15.28 -1.03 6.96
CA GLY A 78 -15.19 -2.08 7.97
C GLY A 78 -13.80 -2.18 8.60
N SER A 79 -13.14 -3.32 8.47
CA SER A 79 -11.76 -3.56 8.93
C SER A 79 -10.68 -3.06 7.96
N PHE A 80 -11.08 -2.48 6.83
CA PHE A 80 -10.19 -1.96 5.79
C PHE A 80 -10.37 -0.45 5.62
N ILE A 81 -9.41 0.17 4.95
CA ILE A 81 -9.57 1.46 4.28
C ILE A 81 -9.67 1.23 2.78
N GLN A 82 -10.44 2.08 2.11
CA GLN A 82 -10.50 2.16 0.66
C GLN A 82 -9.60 3.29 0.19
N ALA A 83 -8.82 3.03 -0.86
CA ALA A 83 -7.95 4.01 -1.50
C ALA A 83 -7.99 3.86 -3.02
N ASP A 84 -7.67 4.94 -3.72
CA ASP A 84 -7.35 4.89 -5.14
C ASP A 84 -5.85 4.72 -5.32
N ILE A 85 -5.46 3.81 -6.20
CA ILE A 85 -4.09 3.60 -6.62
C ILE A 85 -3.95 3.95 -8.11
N SER A 86 -2.92 4.73 -8.42
CA SER A 86 -2.61 5.18 -9.77
C SER A 86 -1.11 5.23 -9.97
N GLY A 87 -0.64 5.24 -11.22
CA GLY A 87 0.80 5.28 -11.53
C GLY A 87 1.31 4.07 -12.28
N ASN A 88 2.62 4.04 -12.52
CA ASN A 88 3.31 2.91 -13.16
C ASN A 88 2.73 2.54 -14.56
N GLY A 89 2.28 3.55 -15.32
CA GLY A 89 1.68 3.40 -16.65
C GLY A 89 0.33 2.66 -16.68
N LYS A 90 -0.28 2.40 -15.52
CA LYS A 90 -1.51 1.60 -15.39
C LYS A 90 -2.73 2.49 -15.17
N LYS A 91 -3.91 1.97 -15.55
CA LYS A 91 -5.19 2.62 -15.24
C LYS A 91 -5.34 2.74 -13.72
N PRO A 92 -5.92 3.82 -13.19
CA PRO A 92 -6.28 3.89 -11.78
C PRO A 92 -7.23 2.76 -11.38
N ALA A 93 -7.10 2.25 -10.17
CA ALA A 93 -8.01 1.26 -9.59
C ALA A 93 -8.25 1.55 -8.11
N THR A 94 -9.26 0.89 -7.56
CA THR A 94 -9.52 0.87 -6.13
C THR A 94 -8.70 -0.23 -5.48
N VAL A 95 -8.16 0.05 -4.29
CA VAL A 95 -7.38 -0.87 -3.48
C VAL A 95 -7.79 -0.74 -2.02
N TYR A 96 -7.75 -1.87 -1.31
CA TYR A 96 -8.14 -1.97 0.09
C TYR A 96 -6.94 -2.35 0.96
N PHE A 97 -6.74 -1.67 2.09
CA PHE A 97 -5.68 -1.99 3.05
C PHE A 97 -6.29 -2.27 4.43
N GLU A 98 -5.78 -3.26 5.17
CA GLU A 98 -6.27 -3.50 6.53
C GLU A 98 -5.95 -2.30 7.43
N LYS A 99 -6.93 -1.83 8.22
CA LYS A 99 -6.78 -0.66 9.10
C LYS A 99 -5.61 -0.78 10.09
N LYS A 100 -5.27 -1.99 10.52
CA LYS A 100 -4.15 -2.24 11.45
C LYS A 100 -2.79 -1.80 10.90
N TRP A 101 -2.68 -1.70 9.58
CA TRP A 101 -1.46 -1.30 8.86
C TRP A 101 -1.40 0.19 8.53
N VAL A 102 -2.42 0.99 8.89
CA VAL A 102 -2.45 2.42 8.58
C VAL A 102 -2.64 3.25 9.84
N GLU A 103 -2.13 4.47 9.79
CA GLU A 103 -2.38 5.52 10.77
C GLU A 103 -2.50 6.87 10.07
N PHE A 104 -3.21 7.81 10.67
CA PHE A 104 -3.30 9.17 10.14
C PHE A 104 -2.23 10.04 10.79
N ASP A 105 -1.66 10.97 10.02
CA ASP A 105 -0.79 12.00 10.59
C ASP A 105 -1.54 12.86 11.64
N LYS A 106 -0.78 13.56 12.48
CA LYS A 106 -1.36 14.35 13.57
C LYS A 106 -2.08 15.58 13.04
#